data_AF-A0A8J7HUN7-F1
#
_entry.id   AF-A0A8J7HUN7-F1
#
_cell.length_a   1.000
_cell.length_b   1.000
_cell.length_c   1.000
_cell.angle_alpha   90.00
_cell.angle_beta   90.00
_cell.angle_gamma   90.00
#
_symmetry.space_group_name_H-M   'P 1'
#
loop_
_entity.id
_entity.type
_entity.pdbx_description
1 polymer ?
#
loop_
_entity_poly.entity_id
_entity_poly.type
_entity_poly.pdbx_seq_one_letter_code
_entity_poly.pdbx_strand_id
1 'polypeptide(L)'
;MVNEISNDPQQRLEKFRQHIEEARKLQDDILKYGLDAAYLYSDDVDGDWLERWGEDDDEPGYVELLTNFLESDDSVAVKVRQQLQHKSIPEIIDELELCLSKLTEEDRIFAMKNLLVGGVTNSGSNRDSGDKVDEIEFLDLAESLLEKLTEILR
;
A
#
# COMPACT_ATOMS: atom_id res chain seq x y z
N MET A 1 -26.63 -10.86 0.86
CA MET A 1 -26.66 -12.02 1.79
C MET A 1 -25.24 -12.54 1.88
N VAL A 2 -24.58 -12.34 3.02
CA VAL A 2 -23.19 -12.76 3.24
C VAL A 2 -23.19 -14.27 3.46
N ASN A 3 -22.50 -15.02 2.61
CA ASN A 3 -22.31 -16.46 2.84
C ASN A 3 -21.43 -16.62 4.08
N GLU A 4 -22.05 -17.00 5.20
CA GLU A 4 -21.35 -17.49 6.37
C GLU A 4 -20.43 -18.63 5.94
N ILE A 5 -19.12 -18.42 6.02
CA ILE A 5 -18.14 -19.48 5.87
C ILE A 5 -18.29 -20.35 7.11
N SER A 6 -19.13 -21.38 7.00
CA SER A 6 -19.25 -22.44 8.01
C SER A 6 -17.85 -22.98 8.31
N ASN A 7 -17.32 -22.60 9.47
CA ASN A 7 -15.98 -22.93 9.93
C ASN A 7 -15.95 -24.34 10.55
N ASP A 8 -16.57 -25.30 9.86
CA ASP A 8 -16.53 -26.70 10.24
C ASP A 8 -15.35 -27.35 9.52
N PRO A 9 -14.32 -27.83 10.25
CA PRO A 9 -13.16 -28.49 9.65
C PRO A 9 -13.55 -29.70 8.78
N GLN A 10 -14.68 -30.36 9.06
CA GLN A 10 -15.17 -31.48 8.24
C GLN A 10 -15.66 -31.01 6.87
N GLN A 11 -16.38 -29.88 6.81
CA GLN A 11 -16.86 -29.30 5.56
C GLN A 11 -15.71 -28.76 4.70
N ARG A 12 -14.66 -28.20 5.31
CA ARG A 12 -13.45 -27.76 4.61
C ARG A 12 -12.70 -28.95 3.98
N LEU A 13 -12.60 -30.06 4.71
CA LEU A 13 -11.94 -31.26 4.20
C LEU A 13 -12.72 -31.87 3.04
N GLU A 14 -14.05 -31.87 3.11
CA GLU A 14 -14.92 -32.38 2.05
C GLU A 14 -14.81 -31.50 0.79
N LYS A 15 -14.90 -30.17 0.93
CA LYS A 15 -14.67 -29.23 -0.18
C LYS A 15 -13.29 -29.38 -0.80
N PHE A 16 -12.25 -29.55 0.02
CA PHE A 16 -10.89 -29.76 -0.47
C PHE A 16 -10.77 -31.07 -1.26
N ARG A 17 -11.39 -32.16 -0.79
CA ARG A 17 -11.45 -33.44 -1.54
C ARG A 17 -12.17 -33.28 -2.86
N GLN A 18 -13.31 -32.60 -2.85
CA GLN A 18 -14.10 -32.32 -4.04
C GLN A 18 -13.28 -31.57 -5.10
N HIS A 19 -12.59 -30.49 -4.72
CA HIS A 19 -11.75 -29.74 -5.65
C HIS A 19 -10.57 -30.54 -6.21
N ILE A 20 -9.99 -31.46 -5.42
CA ILE A 20 -8.94 -32.36 -5.92
C ILE A 20 -9.50 -33.33 -6.95
N GLU A 21 -10.71 -33.85 -6.74
CA GLU A 21 -11.35 -34.78 -7.66
C GLU A 21 -11.74 -34.09 -8.97
N GLU A 22 -12.26 -32.86 -8.90
CA GLU A 22 -12.55 -32.00 -10.04
C GLU A 22 -11.28 -31.67 -10.85
N ALA A 23 -10.20 -31.28 -10.19
CA ALA A 23 -8.92 -30.99 -10.83
C ALA A 23 -8.33 -32.23 -11.53
N ARG A 24 -8.46 -33.41 -10.92
CA ARG A 24 -8.01 -34.67 -11.51
C ARG A 24 -8.82 -35.03 -12.75
N LYS A 25 -10.13 -34.82 -12.69
CA LYS A 25 -11.03 -35.07 -13.82
C LYS A 25 -10.75 -34.13 -15.00
N LEU A 26 -10.49 -32.85 -14.72
CA LEU A 26 -10.02 -31.88 -15.71
C LEU A 26 -8.70 -32.32 -16.37
N GLN A 27 -7.74 -32.79 -15.57
CA GLN A 27 -6.48 -33.31 -16.10
C GLN A 27 -6.69 -34.51 -17.04
N ASP A 28 -7.53 -35.46 -16.63
CA ASP A 28 -7.86 -36.65 -17.44
C ASP A 28 -8.58 -36.27 -18.74
N ASP A 29 -9.48 -35.30 -18.70
CA ASP A 29 -10.21 -34.83 -19.87
C ASP A 29 -9.33 -34.00 -20.82
N ILE A 30 -8.40 -33.19 -20.31
CA ILE A 30 -7.39 -32.50 -21.13
C ILE A 30 -6.48 -33.53 -21.82
N LEU A 31 -6.07 -34.57 -21.11
CA LEU A 31 -5.23 -35.63 -21.68
C LEU A 31 -5.96 -36.40 -22.78
N LYS A 32 -7.29 -36.55 -22.65
CA LYS A 32 -8.12 -37.35 -23.56
C LYS A 32 -8.62 -36.57 -24.78
N TYR A 33 -8.97 -35.29 -24.61
CA TYR A 33 -9.65 -34.48 -25.63
C TYR A 33 -8.89 -33.21 -26.01
N GLY A 34 -7.75 -32.93 -25.38
CA GLY A 34 -6.98 -31.70 -25.59
C GLY A 34 -7.46 -30.53 -24.73
N LEU A 35 -6.79 -29.38 -24.89
CA LEU A 35 -7.04 -28.16 -24.07
C LEU A 35 -8.47 -27.61 -24.20
N ASP A 36 -9.19 -27.94 -25.27
CA ASP A 36 -10.59 -27.51 -25.48
C ASP A 36 -11.55 -28.08 -24.43
N ALA A 37 -11.18 -29.18 -23.75
CA ALA A 37 -11.97 -29.74 -22.65
C ALA A 37 -11.95 -28.88 -21.38
N ALA A 38 -11.02 -27.92 -21.26
CA ALA A 38 -10.92 -27.04 -20.10
C ALA A 38 -12.15 -26.11 -19.95
N TYR A 39 -12.82 -25.78 -21.06
CA TYR A 39 -14.04 -24.96 -21.05
C TYR A 39 -15.21 -25.61 -20.29
N LEU A 40 -15.25 -26.95 -20.16
CA LEU A 40 -16.31 -27.64 -19.41
C LEU A 40 -16.18 -27.52 -17.88
N TYR A 41 -15.03 -27.10 -17.37
CA TYR A 41 -14.71 -27.00 -15.94
C TYR A 41 -14.48 -25.57 -15.48
N SER A 42 -14.77 -24.60 -16.36
CA SER A 42 -14.73 -23.18 -16.04
C SER A 42 -16.03 -22.80 -15.33
N ASP A 43 -16.14 -23.09 -14.03
CA ASP A 43 -17.22 -22.56 -13.21
C ASP A 43 -16.99 -21.05 -12.95
N ASP A 44 -18.00 -20.24 -13.32
CA ASP A 44 -18.16 -18.81 -13.07
C ASP A 44 -16.93 -17.90 -13.28
N VAL A 45 -16.51 -17.75 -14.54
CA VAL A 45 -15.87 -16.49 -14.99
C VAL A 45 -16.92 -15.39 -15.23
N ASP A 46 -18.21 -15.74 -15.11
CA ASP A 46 -19.35 -14.82 -15.15
C ASP A 46 -19.65 -14.16 -13.80
N GLY A 47 -18.77 -14.34 -12.79
CA GLY A 47 -18.81 -13.44 -11.65
C GLY A 47 -18.52 -12.03 -12.15
N ASP A 48 -19.27 -11.04 -11.67
CA ASP A 48 -19.13 -9.60 -11.94
C ASP A 48 -17.73 -9.04 -11.63
N TRP A 49 -16.72 -9.88 -11.42
CA TRP A 49 -15.33 -9.51 -11.28
C TRP A 49 -14.90 -8.53 -12.37
N LEU A 50 -15.15 -8.81 -13.66
CA LEU A 50 -14.79 -7.86 -14.72
C LEU A 50 -15.59 -6.54 -14.63
N GLU A 51 -16.83 -6.56 -14.15
CA GLU A 51 -17.68 -5.38 -13.99
C GLU A 51 -17.30 -4.55 -12.74
N ARG A 52 -16.75 -5.20 -11.71
CA ARG A 52 -16.29 -4.58 -10.46
C ARG A 52 -14.82 -4.16 -10.49
N TRP A 53 -14.05 -4.52 -11.53
CA TRP A 53 -12.72 -3.95 -11.76
C TRP A 53 -12.87 -2.48 -12.21
N GLY A 54 -12.91 -1.59 -11.22
CA GLY A 54 -13.17 -0.16 -11.41
C GLY A 54 -14.33 0.36 -10.55
N GLU A 55 -15.07 -0.50 -9.84
CA GLU A 55 -16.01 -0.04 -8.82
C GLU A 55 -15.32 0.39 -7.51
N ASP A 56 -14.03 0.07 -7.35
CA ASP A 56 -13.18 0.63 -6.31
C ASP A 56 -12.67 2.06 -6.67
N ASP A 57 -13.08 2.65 -7.81
CA ASP A 57 -12.68 4.01 -8.24
C ASP A 57 -13.51 5.14 -7.58
N ASP A 58 -14.49 4.82 -6.71
CA ASP A 58 -15.25 5.84 -5.97
C ASP A 58 -14.49 6.36 -4.72
N GLU A 59 -13.43 5.66 -4.28
CA GLU A 59 -12.54 6.14 -3.23
C GLU A 59 -11.32 6.83 -3.85
N PRO A 60 -10.97 8.06 -3.40
CA PRO A 60 -9.79 8.74 -3.91
C PRO A 60 -8.56 7.85 -3.67
N GLY A 61 -7.85 7.53 -4.74
CA GLY A 61 -6.64 6.72 -4.65
C GLY A 61 -5.66 7.34 -3.66
N TYR A 62 -4.81 6.51 -3.03
CA TYR A 62 -3.78 6.93 -2.07
C TYR A 62 -2.98 8.17 -2.54
N VAL A 63 -2.69 8.25 -3.84
CA VAL A 63 -1.98 9.39 -4.45
C VAL A 63 -2.81 10.68 -4.40
N GLU A 64 -4.11 10.63 -4.64
CA GLU A 64 -5.00 11.80 -4.55
C GLU A 64 -5.16 12.27 -3.11
N LEU A 65 -5.31 11.33 -2.16
CA LEU A 65 -5.35 11.64 -0.72
C LEU A 65 -4.07 12.32 -0.24
N LEU A 66 -2.90 11.81 -0.63
CA LEU A 66 -1.62 12.45 -0.31
C LEU A 66 -1.44 13.80 -0.98
N THR A 67 -1.87 13.94 -2.23
CA THR A 67 -1.79 15.21 -2.96
C THR A 67 -2.65 16.26 -2.25
N ASN A 68 -3.89 15.92 -1.91
CA ASN A 68 -4.79 16.80 -1.16
C ASN A 68 -4.22 17.18 0.20
N PHE A 69 -3.59 16.24 0.91
CA PHE A 69 -2.90 16.52 2.18
C PHE A 69 -1.75 17.51 2.00
N LEU A 70 -0.86 17.27 1.03
CA LEU A 70 0.29 18.13 0.78
C LEU A 70 -0.11 19.52 0.28
N GLU A 71 -1.20 19.64 -0.47
CA GLU A 71 -1.74 20.92 -0.91
C GLU A 71 -2.45 21.70 0.20
N SER A 72 -3.00 20.99 1.20
CA SER A 72 -3.72 21.57 2.33
C SER A 72 -2.86 22.49 3.21
N ASP A 73 -3.52 23.42 3.89
CA ASP A 73 -2.90 24.35 4.85
C ASP A 73 -2.62 23.71 6.23
N ASP A 74 -2.60 22.37 6.31
CA ASP A 74 -2.26 21.67 7.54
C ASP A 74 -0.83 22.04 7.98
N SER A 75 -0.67 22.29 9.28
CA SER A 75 0.62 22.74 9.85
C SER A 75 1.77 21.75 9.58
N VAL A 76 1.48 20.46 9.46
CA VAL A 76 2.45 19.41 9.11
C VAL A 76 2.77 19.48 7.62
N ALA A 77 1.76 19.56 6.75
CA ALA A 77 1.93 19.67 5.30
C ALA A 77 2.73 20.93 4.89
N VAL A 78 2.46 22.07 5.54
CA VAL A 78 3.21 23.32 5.33
C VAL A 78 4.69 23.14 5.70
N LYS A 79 4.98 22.55 6.86
CA LYS A 79 6.37 22.31 7.30
C LYS A 79 7.10 21.33 6.39
N VAL A 80 6.43 20.28 5.92
CA VAL A 80 7.01 19.28 5.01
C VAL A 80 7.32 19.90 3.66
N ARG A 81 6.39 20.68 3.09
CA ARG A 81 6.65 21.48 1.88
C ARG A 81 7.79 22.47 2.07
N GLN A 82 7.90 23.08 3.25
CA GLN A 82 8.97 24.02 3.57
C GLN A 82 10.35 23.35 3.66
N GLN A 83 10.42 22.11 4.16
CA GLN A 83 11.67 21.34 4.22
C GLN A 83 12.04 20.74 2.87
N LEU A 84 11.05 20.31 2.08
CA LEU A 84 11.24 19.67 0.78
C LEU A 84 11.02 20.62 -0.41
N GLN A 85 11.25 21.93 -0.24
CA GLN A 85 11.05 22.95 -1.30
C GLN A 85 11.81 22.69 -2.61
N HIS A 86 12.84 21.86 -2.57
CA HIS A 86 13.65 21.49 -3.72
C HIS A 86 13.10 20.28 -4.49
N LYS A 87 12.05 19.60 -3.98
CA LYS A 87 11.36 18.47 -4.62
C LYS A 87 9.95 18.86 -5.02
N SER A 88 9.47 18.26 -6.09
CA SER A 88 8.08 18.41 -6.53
C SER A 88 7.14 17.56 -5.65
N ILE A 89 5.88 17.97 -5.53
CA ILE A 89 4.83 17.21 -4.80
C ILE A 89 4.81 15.71 -5.19
N PRO A 90 4.83 15.32 -6.47
CA PRO A 90 4.86 13.89 -6.83
C PRO A 90 6.12 13.17 -6.35
N GLU A 91 7.30 13.79 -6.41
CA GLU A 91 8.53 13.17 -5.88
C GLU A 91 8.45 12.97 -4.35
N ILE A 92 7.81 13.90 -3.64
CA ILE A 92 7.57 13.77 -2.20
C ILE A 92 6.61 12.59 -1.94
N ILE A 93 5.56 12.44 -2.74
CA ILE A 93 4.59 11.34 -2.65
C ILE A 93 5.27 9.99 -2.84
N ASP A 94 6.10 9.84 -3.88
CA ASP A 94 6.85 8.61 -4.18
C ASP A 94 7.79 8.23 -3.00
N GLU A 95 8.46 9.22 -2.42
CA GLU A 95 9.36 8.99 -1.28
C GLU A 95 8.59 8.68 0.02
N LEU A 96 7.41 9.28 0.22
CA LEU A 96 6.52 8.96 1.33
C LEU A 96 5.98 7.54 1.21
N GLU A 97 5.61 7.10 0.01
CA GLU A 97 5.20 5.71 -0.25
C GLU A 97 6.32 4.73 0.09
N LEU A 98 7.56 5.02 -0.33
CA LEU A 98 8.73 4.22 0.01
C LEU A 98 9.01 4.19 1.53
N CYS A 99 8.69 5.26 2.26
CA CYS A 99 8.79 5.29 3.72
C CYS A 99 7.70 4.42 4.36
N LEU A 100 6.45 4.50 3.89
CA LEU A 100 5.34 3.68 4.39
C LEU A 100 5.49 2.19 4.08
N SER A 101 6.22 1.85 3.00
CA SER A 101 6.54 0.47 2.63
C SER A 101 7.47 -0.24 3.64
N LYS A 102 8.03 0.47 4.62
CA LYS A 102 8.88 -0.13 5.66
C LYS A 102 8.04 -0.99 6.61
N LEU A 103 8.67 -2.05 7.13
CA LEU A 103 7.96 -3.14 7.82
C LEU A 103 7.53 -2.77 9.24
N THR A 104 8.26 -1.88 9.92
CA THR A 104 7.99 -1.48 11.31
C THR A 104 7.73 0.01 11.43
N GLU A 105 6.96 0.42 12.45
CA GLU A 105 6.63 1.83 12.70
C GLU A 105 7.86 2.68 13.02
N GLU A 106 8.77 2.15 13.84
CA GLU A 106 10.05 2.80 14.16
C GLU A 106 10.90 3.02 12.90
N ASP A 107 10.95 2.04 12.00
CA ASP A 107 11.67 2.17 10.72
C ASP A 107 11.00 3.18 9.78
N ARG A 108 9.66 3.31 9.81
CA ARG A 108 8.91 4.30 9.03
C ARG A 108 9.21 5.71 9.53
N ILE A 109 9.17 5.93 10.85
CA ILE A 109 9.50 7.23 11.47
C ILE A 109 10.94 7.61 11.14
N PHE A 110 11.87 6.66 11.24
CA PHE A 110 13.28 6.93 10.92
C PHE A 110 13.48 7.20 9.42
N ALA A 111 12.77 6.51 8.53
CA ALA A 111 12.79 6.78 7.09
C ALA A 111 12.22 8.17 6.77
N MET A 112 11.10 8.57 7.39
CA MET A 112 10.51 9.91 7.25
C MET A 112 11.42 11.00 7.82
N LYS A 113 12.05 10.76 8.96
CA LYS A 113 13.07 11.66 9.50
C LYS A 113 14.21 11.83 8.49
N ASN A 114 14.75 10.73 7.96
CA ASN A 114 15.85 10.79 6.99
C ASN A 114 15.43 11.47 5.68
N LEU A 115 14.18 11.33 5.27
CA LEU A 115 13.60 12.05 4.14
C LEU A 115 13.60 13.57 4.38
N LEU A 116 13.11 14.00 5.56
CA LEU A 116 13.05 15.41 5.96
C LEU A 116 14.46 16.01 6.13
N VAL A 117 15.38 15.28 6.76
CA VAL A 117 16.78 15.68 6.97
C VAL A 117 17.57 15.65 5.66
N GLY A 118 17.38 14.63 4.83
CA GLY A 118 18.04 14.44 3.54
C GLY A 118 17.59 15.42 2.46
N GLY A 119 16.49 16.14 2.70
CA GLY A 119 16.13 17.31 1.91
C GLY A 119 17.13 18.47 2.03
N VAL A 120 17.86 18.52 3.14
CA VAL A 120 18.98 19.41 3.36
C VAL A 120 20.27 18.61 3.10
N THR A 121 20.67 18.46 1.84
CA THR A 121 22.08 18.56 1.38
C THR A 121 22.38 17.79 0.07
N ASN A 122 22.46 18.54 -1.03
CA ASN A 122 23.60 18.45 -1.95
C ASN A 122 24.43 19.76 -1.89
N SER A 123 24.63 20.29 -0.69
CA SER A 123 25.56 21.40 -0.45
C SER A 123 26.55 20.94 0.62
N GLY A 124 27.75 20.58 0.17
CA GLY A 124 28.76 19.96 0.99
C GLY A 124 29.32 20.85 2.10
N SER A 125 30.07 20.18 2.99
CA SER A 125 31.10 20.76 3.85
C SER A 125 30.62 21.76 4.92
N ASN A 126 30.60 21.35 6.19
CA ASN A 126 31.79 21.40 7.04
C ASN A 126 31.48 20.72 8.39
N ARG A 127 32.45 19.95 8.89
CA ARG A 127 32.48 19.56 10.30
C ARG A 127 32.71 20.84 11.11
N ASP A 128 31.69 21.31 11.81
CA ASP A 128 31.75 22.15 13.03
C ASP A 128 30.52 23.07 13.07
N SER A 129 29.60 22.76 13.98
CA SER A 129 28.71 23.69 14.71
C SER A 129 27.54 22.88 15.21
N GLY A 130 27.49 22.68 16.52
CA GLY A 130 26.42 21.93 17.15
C GLY A 130 25.07 22.59 16.95
N ASP A 131 24.09 21.82 16.51
CA ASP A 131 22.72 22.05 16.93
C ASP A 131 22.02 20.72 17.15
N LYS A 132 21.89 20.32 18.42
CA LYS A 132 21.10 19.14 18.81
C LYS A 132 19.59 19.43 18.76
N VAL A 133 19.21 20.67 18.47
CA VAL A 133 17.83 21.14 18.49
C VAL A 133 17.10 20.70 17.21
N ASP A 134 17.79 20.71 16.07
CA ASP A 134 17.19 20.32 14.79
C ASP A 134 16.79 18.83 14.72
N GLU A 135 17.61 17.91 15.28
CA GLU A 135 17.33 16.46 15.20
C GLU A 135 16.07 16.01 15.94
N ILE A 136 15.69 16.71 17.03
CA ILE A 136 14.50 16.40 17.82
C ILE A 136 13.26 16.97 17.12
N GLU A 137 13.35 18.19 16.58
CA GLU A 137 12.24 18.81 15.84
C GLU A 137 11.87 18.03 14.57
N PHE A 138 12.86 17.42 13.88
CA PHE A 138 12.60 16.54 12.73
C PHE A 138 11.96 15.20 13.10
N LEU A 139 12.28 14.66 14.28
CA LEU A 139 11.69 13.42 14.75
C LEU A 139 10.22 13.65 15.13
N ASP A 140 9.93 14.73 15.87
CA ASP A 140 8.57 15.13 16.23
C ASP A 140 7.72 15.41 14.97
N LEU A 141 8.31 16.03 13.94
CA LEU A 141 7.65 16.27 12.66
C LEU A 141 7.39 14.97 11.90
N ALA A 142 8.33 14.02 11.90
CA ALA A 142 8.17 12.72 11.25
C ALA A 142 7.08 11.87 11.92
N GLU A 143 7.01 11.87 13.25
CA GLU A 143 5.95 11.20 14.01
C GLU A 143 4.58 11.83 13.71
N SER A 144 4.48 13.17 13.76
CA SER A 144 3.24 13.89 13.44
C SER A 144 2.78 13.64 12.00
N LEU A 145 3.71 13.54 11.05
CA LEU A 145 3.42 13.22 9.67
C LEU A 145 2.94 11.78 9.51
N LEU A 146 3.60 10.80 10.15
CA LEU A 146 3.15 9.41 10.09
C LEU A 146 1.74 9.23 10.68
N GLU A 147 1.46 9.89 11.80
CA GLU A 147 0.13 9.89 12.42
C GLU A 147 -0.92 10.46 11.45
N LYS A 148 -0.64 11.61 10.81
CA LYS A 148 -1.54 12.19 9.81
C LYS A 148 -1.74 11.32 8.58
N LEU A 149 -0.68 10.68 8.09
CA LEU A 149 -0.79 9.80 6.93
C LEU A 149 -1.59 8.54 7.26
N THR A 150 -1.40 7.96 8.45
CA THR A 150 -2.23 6.83 8.90
C THR A 150 -3.67 7.21 9.20
N GLU A 151 -3.95 8.47 9.57
CA GLU A 151 -5.31 9.01 9.71
C GLU A 151 -6.01 9.21 8.36
N ILE A 152 -5.28 9.67 7.34
CA ILE A 152 -5.82 9.99 6.00
C ILE A 152 -6.00 8.74 5.13
N LEU A 153 -5.18 7.71 5.34
CA LEU A 153 -5.15 6.47 4.54
C LEU A 153 -5.93 5.31 5.18
N ARG A 154 -6.77 5.62 6.17
CA ARG A 154 -7.58 4.67 6.93
C ARG A 154 -9.03 4.73 6.50
#